data_AF-A0A7D9EDM2-F1
#
_entry.id   AF-A0A7D9EDM2-F1
#
_cell.length_a   1.000
_cell.length_b   1.000
_cell.length_c   1.000
_cell.angle_alpha   90.00
_cell.angle_beta   90.00
_cell.angle_gamma   90.00
#
_symmetry.space_group_name_H-M   'P 1'
#
loop_
_entity.id
_entity.type
_entity.pdbx_description
1 polymer ?
#
loop_
_entity_poly.entity_id
_entity_poly.type
_entity_poly.pdbx_seq_one_letter_code
_entity_poly.pdbx_strand_id
1 'polypeptide(L)'
;MKGYLAIFAVLIVVYFLNLTDAASKPLVIERKKRSFKSYFENYFDEMATSACVAMGSKRGLYFAVRRKCGSFASCKEICTSYTIRRQAQIWDPSKLLHSSCVESLHIYKNRPSLADNKKADTDVNKVGLTIYRYKTCNSRGCGPNYCCCTGLP
;
A
#
# COMPACT_ATOMS: atom_id res chain seq x y z
N MET A 1 -22.50 22.27 56.99
CA MET A 1 -22.65 22.23 55.50
C MET A 1 -21.37 22.60 54.72
N LYS A 2 -20.15 22.51 55.29
CA LYS A 2 -18.89 22.78 54.55
C LYS A 2 -18.13 21.53 54.09
N GLY A 3 -18.41 20.36 54.68
CA GLY A 3 -17.73 19.09 54.34
C GLY A 3 -18.25 18.38 53.09
N TYR A 4 -19.54 18.53 52.74
CA TYR A 4 -20.13 17.85 51.59
C TYR A 4 -19.64 18.40 50.23
N LEU A 5 -19.28 19.69 50.18
CA LEU A 5 -18.82 20.33 48.94
C LEU A 5 -17.44 19.79 48.49
N ALA A 6 -16.57 19.49 49.45
CA ALA A 6 -15.24 18.94 49.18
C ALA A 6 -15.33 17.51 48.63
N ILE A 7 -16.25 16.70 49.16
CA ILE A 7 -16.46 15.31 48.70
C ILE A 7 -17.02 15.30 47.27
N PHE A 8 -17.96 16.19 46.95
CA PHE A 8 -18.49 16.32 45.58
C PHE A 8 -17.42 16.78 44.59
N ALA A 9 -16.55 17.72 44.97
CA ALA A 9 -15.46 18.17 44.11
C ALA A 9 -14.45 17.04 43.82
N VAL A 10 -14.10 16.23 44.82
CA VAL A 10 -13.20 15.08 44.65
C VAL A 10 -13.83 14.01 43.75
N LEU A 11 -15.11 13.71 43.92
CA LEU A 11 -15.82 12.73 43.08
C LEU A 11 -15.90 13.17 41.62
N ILE A 12 -16.12 14.48 41.37
CA ILE A 12 -16.14 15.04 40.02
C ILE A 12 -14.75 14.95 39.38
N VAL A 13 -13.68 15.28 40.10
CA VAL A 13 -12.31 15.18 39.59
C VAL A 13 -11.92 13.74 39.30
N VAL A 14 -12.28 12.79 40.16
CA VAL A 14 -12.05 11.35 39.93
C VAL A 14 -12.83 10.85 38.72
N TYR A 15 -14.06 11.33 38.51
CA TYR A 15 -14.85 10.98 37.33
C TYR A 15 -14.21 11.51 36.03
N PHE A 16 -13.71 12.75 36.03
CA PHE A 16 -13.02 13.32 34.87
C PHE A 16 -11.65 12.70 34.60
N LEU A 17 -10.88 12.32 35.63
CA LEU A 17 -9.61 11.59 35.45
C LEU A 17 -9.83 10.19 34.87
N ASN A 18 -10.93 9.52 35.22
CA ASN A 18 -11.27 8.20 34.65
C ASN A 18 -11.79 8.27 33.20
N LEU A 19 -12.21 9.45 32.72
CA LEU A 19 -12.68 9.64 31.34
C LEU A 19 -11.55 9.88 30.34
N THR A 20 -10.36 10.29 30.79
CA THR A 20 -9.24 10.62 29.90
C THR A 20 -8.36 9.43 29.51
N ASP A 21 -8.55 8.26 30.12
CA ASP A 21 -7.67 7.09 29.90
C ASP A 21 -8.25 6.03 28.94
N ALA A 22 -9.26 6.41 28.15
CA ALA A 22 -9.68 5.63 26.99
C ALA A 22 -8.77 5.92 25.79
N ALA A 23 -7.46 5.70 25.95
CA ALA A 23 -6.55 5.64 24.82
C ALA A 23 -7.05 4.54 23.88
N SER A 24 -7.59 4.93 22.72
CA SER A 24 -8.02 3.99 21.69
C SER A 24 -6.87 3.06 21.37
N LYS A 25 -7.02 1.77 21.67
CA LYS A 25 -6.01 0.75 21.33
C LYS A 25 -5.66 0.92 19.85
N PRO A 26 -4.36 0.97 19.49
CA PRO A 26 -3.97 1.03 18.09
C PRO A 26 -4.60 -0.16 17.39
N LEU A 27 -5.32 0.11 16.30
CA LEU A 27 -5.97 -0.89 15.47
C LEU A 27 -4.85 -1.74 14.88
N VAL A 28 -4.53 -2.86 15.55
CA VAL A 28 -3.63 -3.87 15.02
C VAL A 28 -4.32 -4.39 13.78
N ILE A 29 -3.86 -3.93 12.61
CA ILE A 29 -4.26 -4.50 11.34
C ILE A 29 -3.70 -5.92 11.36
N GLU A 30 -4.51 -6.86 11.84
CA GLU A 30 -4.22 -8.27 11.77
C GLU A 30 -4.08 -8.59 10.28
N ARG A 31 -2.83 -8.67 9.79
CA ARG A 31 -2.57 -9.20 8.45
C ARG A 31 -3.06 -10.64 8.49
N LYS A 32 -4.29 -10.86 8.02
CA LYS A 32 -4.84 -12.19 7.78
C LYS A 32 -3.75 -12.97 7.06
N LYS A 33 -3.07 -13.89 7.76
CA LYS A 33 -1.94 -14.64 7.20
C LYS A 33 -2.48 -15.39 5.99
N ARG A 34 -2.27 -14.84 4.81
CA ARG A 34 -2.55 -15.54 3.55
C ARG A 34 -1.55 -16.69 3.52
N SER A 35 -2.02 -17.91 3.19
CA SER A 35 -1.30 -19.17 3.43
C SER A 35 0.16 -19.16 2.95
N PHE A 36 0.97 -20.13 3.37
CA PHE A 36 2.39 -20.25 2.99
C PHE A 36 2.66 -20.11 1.47
N LYS A 37 1.70 -20.52 0.62
CA LYS A 37 1.71 -20.35 -0.83
C LYS A 37 1.79 -18.88 -1.29
N SER A 38 1.21 -17.97 -0.50
CA SER A 38 1.21 -16.51 -0.73
C SER A 38 2.61 -15.88 -0.69
N TYR A 39 3.61 -16.54 -0.09
CA TYR A 39 4.99 -16.02 -0.04
C TYR A 39 5.75 -16.24 -1.35
N PHE A 40 5.36 -17.25 -2.14
CA PHE A 40 5.95 -17.51 -3.46
C PHE A 40 5.08 -17.00 -4.63
N GLU A 41 3.78 -16.76 -4.40
CA GLU A 41 2.84 -16.42 -5.50
C GLU A 41 2.50 -14.94 -5.67
N ASN A 42 2.98 -14.03 -4.81
CA ASN A 42 2.82 -12.59 -5.03
C ASN A 42 4.00 -11.93 -5.74
N TYR A 43 4.83 -12.70 -6.45
CA TYR A 43 5.99 -12.17 -7.16
C TYR A 43 5.64 -11.05 -8.15
N PHE A 44 4.43 -11.02 -8.72
CA PHE A 44 3.97 -9.89 -9.54
C PHE A 44 3.84 -8.58 -8.76
N ASP A 45 3.41 -8.62 -7.49
CA ASP A 45 3.34 -7.41 -6.65
C ASP A 45 4.73 -6.94 -6.26
N GLU A 46 5.63 -7.87 -5.99
CA GLU A 46 7.03 -7.57 -5.68
C GLU A 46 7.74 -6.96 -6.88
N MET A 47 7.58 -7.54 -8.07
CA MET A 47 8.05 -6.98 -9.33
C MET A 47 7.46 -5.59 -9.59
N ALA A 48 6.14 -5.44 -9.43
CA ALA A 48 5.48 -4.15 -9.64
C ALA A 48 6.05 -3.10 -8.70
N THR A 49 6.12 -3.41 -7.40
CA THR A 49 6.61 -2.47 -6.38
C THR A 49 8.07 -2.11 -6.63
N SER A 50 8.92 -3.10 -6.92
CA SER A 50 10.33 -2.89 -7.24
C SER A 50 10.52 -2.00 -8.46
N ALA A 51 9.78 -2.27 -9.53
CA ALA A 51 9.80 -1.43 -10.72
C ALA A 51 9.30 0.00 -10.43
N CYS A 52 8.21 0.15 -9.66
CA CYS A 52 7.67 1.46 -9.30
C CYS A 52 8.66 2.30 -8.49
N VAL A 53 9.38 1.69 -7.55
CA VAL A 53 10.46 2.37 -6.79
C VAL A 53 11.57 2.81 -7.73
N ALA A 54 12.04 1.91 -8.62
CA ALA A 54 13.13 2.19 -9.55
C ALA A 54 12.80 3.29 -10.58
N MET A 55 11.52 3.49 -10.92
CA MET A 55 11.07 4.56 -11.81
C MET A 55 10.79 5.89 -11.09
N GLY A 56 10.83 5.88 -9.76
CA GLY A 56 10.70 7.08 -8.95
C GLY A 56 11.88 8.03 -9.12
N SER A 57 11.60 9.33 -9.19
CA SER A 57 12.63 10.38 -9.32
C SER A 57 12.69 11.32 -8.11
N LYS A 58 11.77 11.19 -7.16
CA LYS A 58 11.64 12.06 -5.99
C LYS A 58 11.75 11.25 -4.70
N ARG A 59 12.15 11.90 -3.61
CA ARG A 59 11.98 11.35 -2.26
C ARG A 59 10.51 11.05 -2.00
N GLY A 60 10.20 9.92 -1.38
CA GLY A 60 8.85 9.55 -0.97
C GLY A 60 8.65 8.04 -0.89
N LEU A 61 7.46 7.64 -0.48
CA LEU A 61 7.01 6.26 -0.58
C LEU A 61 6.69 5.95 -2.04
N TYR A 62 7.01 4.75 -2.48
CA TYR A 62 6.57 4.20 -3.77
C TYR A 62 5.92 2.85 -3.52
N PHE A 63 4.78 2.64 -4.15
CA PHE A 63 4.00 1.42 -3.97
C PHE A 63 3.20 1.12 -5.23
N ALA A 64 3.00 -0.17 -5.47
CA ALA A 64 2.18 -0.64 -6.57
C ALA A 64 0.74 -0.91 -6.10
N VAL A 65 -0.24 -0.47 -6.88
CA VAL A 65 -1.65 -0.77 -6.65
C VAL A 65 -2.16 -1.63 -7.79
N ARG A 66 -2.72 -2.82 -7.48
CA ARG A 66 -3.35 -3.70 -8.47
C ARG A 66 -4.55 -3.00 -9.11
N ARG A 67 -4.67 -3.10 -10.44
CA ARG A 67 -5.79 -2.58 -11.22
C ARG A 67 -6.47 -3.71 -12.00
N LYS A 68 -7.79 -3.81 -11.90
CA LYS A 68 -8.60 -4.82 -12.62
C LYS A 68 -8.81 -4.39 -14.08
N CYS A 69 -8.67 -5.32 -15.02
CA CYS A 69 -9.07 -5.11 -16.41
C CYS A 69 -10.58 -4.81 -16.50
N GLY A 70 -10.94 -3.86 -17.35
CA GLY A 70 -12.31 -3.34 -17.45
C GLY A 70 -12.66 -2.31 -16.36
N SER A 71 -11.74 -1.95 -15.47
CA SER A 71 -11.95 -0.79 -14.58
C SER A 71 -11.96 0.51 -15.41
N PHE A 72 -12.91 1.39 -15.11
CA PHE A 72 -12.97 2.73 -15.71
C PHE A 72 -11.97 3.71 -15.08
N ALA A 73 -11.52 3.43 -13.85
CA ALA A 73 -10.56 4.27 -13.17
C ALA A 73 -9.16 4.11 -13.79
N SER A 74 -8.54 5.25 -14.08
CA SER A 74 -7.14 5.40 -14.46
C SER A 74 -6.22 5.28 -13.24
N CYS A 75 -4.93 5.06 -13.47
CA CYS A 75 -3.97 5.05 -12.38
C CYS A 75 -3.82 6.40 -11.69
N LYS A 76 -4.06 7.50 -12.41
CA LYS A 76 -4.14 8.84 -11.83
C LYS A 76 -5.24 8.90 -10.76
N GLU A 77 -6.46 8.51 -11.11
CA GLU A 77 -7.62 8.51 -10.20
C GLU A 77 -7.41 7.54 -9.02
N ILE A 78 -6.86 6.35 -9.29
CA ILE A 78 -6.57 5.35 -8.25
C ILE A 78 -5.56 5.89 -7.24
N CYS A 79 -4.41 6.39 -7.71
CA CYS A 79 -3.34 6.84 -6.81
C CYS A 79 -3.75 8.05 -5.98
N THR A 80 -4.65 8.92 -6.46
CA THR A 80 -5.15 10.09 -5.70
C THR A 80 -6.39 9.79 -4.87
N SER A 81 -6.95 8.58 -4.97
CA SER A 81 -8.16 8.21 -4.24
C SER A 81 -7.95 8.21 -2.72
N TYR A 82 -9.00 8.58 -1.98
CA TYR A 82 -8.97 8.59 -0.52
C TYR A 82 -8.56 7.23 0.06
N THR A 83 -9.11 6.14 -0.47
CA THR A 83 -8.83 4.77 -0.01
C THR A 83 -7.36 4.42 -0.12
N ILE A 84 -6.73 4.68 -1.27
CA ILE A 84 -5.31 4.38 -1.48
C ILE A 84 -4.43 5.28 -0.62
N ARG A 85 -4.75 6.58 -0.53
CA ARG A 85 -4.03 7.53 0.33
C ARG A 85 -4.03 7.13 1.79
N ARG A 86 -5.14 6.59 2.30
CA ARG A 86 -5.25 6.05 3.66
C ARG A 86 -4.50 4.73 3.84
N GLN A 87 -4.60 3.81 2.90
CA GLN A 87 -3.96 2.49 3.00
C GLN A 87 -2.43 2.56 2.89
N ALA A 88 -1.91 3.49 2.09
CA ALA A 88 -0.47 3.67 1.91
C ALA A 88 0.20 4.42 3.07
N GLN A 89 -0.58 4.98 4.00
CA GLN A 89 -0.06 5.71 5.13
C GLN A 89 0.50 4.75 6.18
N ILE A 90 1.81 4.83 6.44
CA ILE A 90 2.51 3.96 7.39
C ILE A 90 3.00 4.66 8.65
N TRP A 91 3.21 5.98 8.62
CA TRP A 91 3.83 6.72 9.74
C TRP A 91 2.83 7.37 10.68
N ASP A 92 1.76 7.95 10.14
CA ASP A 92 0.76 8.67 10.93
C ASP A 92 -0.65 8.35 10.41
N PRO A 93 -1.39 7.44 11.04
CA PRO A 93 -2.73 7.03 10.62
C PRO A 93 -3.76 8.17 10.57
N SER A 94 -3.48 9.31 11.21
CA SER A 94 -4.37 10.48 11.23
C SER A 94 -4.21 11.38 10.00
N LYS A 95 -3.14 11.19 9.21
CA LYS A 95 -2.86 12.00 8.01
C LYS A 95 -3.09 11.23 6.72
N LEU A 96 -3.49 11.97 5.68
CA LEU A 96 -3.58 11.44 4.32
C LEU A 96 -2.29 11.71 3.57
N LEU A 97 -1.67 10.66 3.06
CA LEU A 97 -0.52 10.77 2.18
C LEU A 97 -0.86 11.68 0.99
N HIS A 98 0.00 12.63 0.66
CA HIS A 98 -0.14 13.39 -0.59
C HIS A 98 0.44 12.56 -1.72
N SER A 99 -0.42 11.79 -2.38
CA SER A 99 -0.02 10.82 -3.39
C SER A 99 -0.31 11.27 -4.81
N SER A 100 0.49 10.75 -5.74
CA SER A 100 0.33 10.93 -7.18
C SER A 100 0.72 9.65 -7.91
N CYS A 101 0.39 9.57 -9.19
CA CYS A 101 0.83 8.47 -10.06
C CYS A 101 2.10 8.89 -10.80
N VAL A 102 3.09 7.99 -10.86
CA VAL A 102 4.37 8.21 -11.58
C VAL A 102 4.49 7.37 -12.84
N GLU A 103 3.81 6.22 -12.89
CA GLU A 103 3.83 5.30 -14.02
C GLU A 103 2.64 4.32 -13.93
N SER A 104 2.35 3.62 -15.02
CA SER A 104 1.51 2.43 -14.97
C SER A 104 2.10 1.27 -15.77
N LEU A 105 1.85 0.06 -15.28
CA LEU A 105 2.51 -1.16 -15.74
C LEU A 105 1.49 -2.21 -16.21
N HIS A 106 1.86 -2.96 -17.25
CA HIS A 106 1.30 -4.28 -17.50
C HIS A 106 2.33 -5.33 -17.12
N ILE A 107 2.06 -6.10 -16.08
CA ILE A 107 2.83 -7.31 -15.79
C ILE A 107 2.15 -8.48 -16.50
N TYR A 108 2.85 -9.09 -17.45
CA TYR A 108 2.33 -10.23 -18.20
C TYR A 108 2.33 -11.48 -17.32
N LYS A 109 1.13 -12.06 -17.17
CA LYS A 109 0.94 -13.34 -16.50
C LYS A 109 1.23 -14.49 -17.46
N ASN A 110 1.36 -15.70 -16.92
CA ASN A 110 1.60 -16.93 -17.70
C ASN A 110 2.85 -16.85 -18.59
N ARG A 111 3.88 -16.15 -18.13
CA ARG A 111 5.19 -16.11 -18.75
C ARG A 111 6.06 -17.23 -18.16
N PRO A 112 6.98 -17.83 -18.93
CA PRO A 112 7.94 -18.77 -18.37
C PRO A 112 8.72 -18.13 -17.23
N SER A 113 8.79 -18.82 -16.09
CA SER A 113 9.82 -18.52 -15.09
C SER A 113 11.10 -19.22 -15.54
N LEU A 114 12.20 -18.49 -15.56
CA LEU A 114 13.50 -19.12 -15.75
C LEU A 114 13.83 -19.98 -14.53
N ALA A 115 14.63 -21.03 -14.74
CA ALA A 115 15.14 -21.90 -13.69
C ALA A 115 15.97 -21.10 -12.66
N ASP A 116 15.99 -21.60 -11.42
CA ASP A 116 16.88 -21.08 -10.38
C ASP A 116 18.34 -21.21 -10.83
N ASN A 117 19.11 -20.12 -10.72
CA ASN A 117 20.50 -20.05 -11.17
C ASN A 117 21.52 -20.08 -10.02
N LYS A 118 21.13 -20.44 -8.79
CA LYS A 118 22.05 -20.54 -7.64
C LYS A 118 23.28 -21.44 -7.85
N LYS A 119 23.17 -22.47 -8.69
CA LYS A 119 24.22 -23.47 -8.91
C LYS A 119 24.77 -23.49 -10.34
N ALA A 120 23.95 -23.15 -11.34
CA ALA A 120 24.33 -23.15 -12.74
C ALA A 120 23.37 -22.27 -13.57
N ASP A 121 23.88 -21.61 -14.61
CA ASP A 121 23.09 -20.83 -15.57
C ASP A 121 22.54 -21.74 -16.68
N THR A 122 21.38 -22.37 -16.44
CA THR A 122 20.79 -23.36 -17.37
C THR A 122 19.86 -22.75 -18.43
N ASP A 123 19.37 -21.53 -18.20
CA ASP A 123 18.44 -20.82 -19.06
C ASP A 123 19.09 -19.64 -19.80
N VAL A 124 20.35 -19.79 -20.18
CA VAL A 124 21.09 -18.80 -20.99
C VAL A 124 20.32 -18.49 -22.28
N ASN A 125 20.23 -17.20 -22.62
CA ASN A 125 19.51 -16.66 -23.79
C ASN A 125 17.99 -16.91 -23.81
N LYS A 126 17.35 -17.20 -22.68
CA LYS A 126 15.88 -17.29 -22.57
C LYS A 126 15.27 -16.04 -21.93
N VAL A 127 14.04 -15.72 -22.32
CA VAL A 127 13.27 -14.60 -21.77
C VAL A 127 12.29 -15.12 -20.72
N GLY A 128 12.40 -14.59 -19.50
CA GLY A 128 11.47 -14.89 -18.41
C GLY A 128 10.28 -13.94 -18.35
N LEU A 129 10.03 -13.44 -17.14
CA LEU A 129 8.96 -12.50 -16.84
C LEU A 129 9.14 -11.18 -17.61
N THR A 130 8.03 -10.52 -17.96
CA THR A 130 8.06 -9.31 -18.80
C THR A 130 7.07 -8.28 -18.27
N ILE A 131 7.50 -7.01 -18.25
CA ILE A 131 6.71 -5.86 -17.84
C ILE A 131 6.65 -4.86 -19.00
N TYR A 132 5.45 -4.44 -19.38
CA TYR A 132 5.24 -3.32 -20.28
C TYR A 132 4.99 -2.03 -19.49
N ARG A 133 5.66 -0.96 -19.89
CA ARG A 133 5.52 0.38 -19.30
C ARG A 133 4.65 1.23 -20.20
N TYR A 134 3.56 1.79 -19.66
CA TYR A 134 2.68 2.65 -20.44
C TYR A 134 3.21 4.07 -20.61
N LYS A 135 4.09 4.53 -19.72
CA LYS A 135 4.56 5.93 -19.64
C LYS A 135 3.41 6.93 -19.52
N THR A 136 2.30 6.51 -18.92
CA THR A 136 1.13 7.34 -18.67
C THR A 136 0.34 6.83 -17.49
N CYS A 137 -0.30 7.74 -16.77
CA CYS A 137 -1.21 7.43 -15.67
C CYS A 137 -2.68 7.49 -16.07
N ASN A 138 -2.97 7.90 -17.32
CA ASN A 138 -4.33 8.14 -17.81
C ASN A 138 -4.88 6.98 -18.65
N SER A 139 -4.08 5.94 -18.92
CA SER A 139 -4.52 4.77 -19.67
C SER A 139 -5.67 4.05 -18.94
N ARG A 140 -6.67 3.62 -19.73
CA ARG A 140 -7.93 2.98 -19.28
C ARG A 140 -8.15 1.67 -20.05
N GLY A 141 -9.16 0.90 -19.66
CA GLY A 141 -9.48 -0.40 -20.27
C GLY A 141 -8.75 -1.58 -19.61
N CYS A 142 -8.34 -2.59 -20.40
CA CYS A 142 -7.76 -3.85 -19.90
C CYS A 142 -6.25 -3.85 -19.67
N GLY A 143 -5.63 -2.69 -19.80
CA GLY A 143 -4.32 -2.38 -19.22
C GLY A 143 -4.27 -0.89 -18.92
N PRO A 144 -3.41 -0.43 -17.99
CA PRO A 144 -2.48 -1.16 -17.10
C PRO A 144 -3.15 -2.07 -16.06
N ASN A 145 -2.42 -3.06 -15.53
CA ASN A 145 -2.87 -3.93 -14.44
C ASN A 145 -2.19 -3.63 -13.08
N TYR A 146 -1.20 -2.73 -13.07
CA TYR A 146 -0.65 -2.11 -11.87
C TYR A 146 -0.45 -0.61 -12.05
N CYS A 147 -0.71 0.16 -10.99
CA CYS A 147 -0.45 1.58 -10.91
C CYS A 147 0.77 1.83 -10.01
N CYS A 148 1.74 2.60 -10.50
CA CYS A 148 2.86 3.06 -9.68
C CYS A 148 2.48 4.37 -9.02
N CYS A 149 2.20 4.31 -7.73
CA CYS A 149 1.88 5.48 -6.93
C CYS A 149 3.12 5.90 -6.14
N THR A 150 3.26 7.21 -5.96
CA THR A 150 4.18 7.80 -4.98
C THR A 150 3.37 8.55 -3.94
N GLY A 151 3.93 8.74 -2.76
CA GLY A 151 3.37 9.69 -1.82
C GLY A 151 4.36 10.23 -0.81
N LEU A 152 4.12 11.47 -0.42
CA LEU A 152 4.82 12.16 0.65
C LEU A 152 3.91 12.29 1.87
N PRO A 153 4.46 12.13 3.08
CA PRO A 153 3.72 12.37 4.31
C PRO A 153 3.32 13.83 4.48
#